data_AF-Q9V0G6-F1
#
_entry.id   AF-Q9V0G6-F1
#
_cell.length_a   1.000
_cell.length_b   1.000
_cell.length_c   1.000
_cell.angle_alpha   90.00
_cell.angle_beta   90.00
_cell.angle_gamma   90.00
#
_symmetry.space_group_name_H-M   'P 1'
#
loop_
_entity.id
_entity.type
_entity.pdbx_description
1 polymer ?
#
loop_
_entity_poly.entity_id
_entity_poly.type
_entity_poly.pdbx_seq_one_letter_code
_entity_poly.pdbx_strand_id
1 'polypeptide(L)'
;MLWEMLILFGMILPVLFVWHRIKELRGYEKEGRMIKFEKVLFEALIISLVFFSLAGILGFFDFAMSFIEPLDKIIVILPVLVPLVVSTLLITRELGEKIRRGDYIVLAVFIVFIFLLVSLFSIIPMPYVPIVYLLMFLSFAELFSRIVRRFFHGTPMSGELRAKVEELCRRANVNVEEVYIIDEERIGAFVTGMKGKTIFITKGAIEKLNEMELLAVIAHELGHVKRRHALKRELALVFGLSLPIIGYYMGGDIPLFLSFVMSIALVFYSTFQLAKKFEIDADRFAASLVGPINVIKALEKVYKKEGLPKRTPRWYNIIHSHPSLEERVRALEAAFPP
;
A
#
# COMPACT_ATOMS: atom_id res chain seq x y z
N MET A 1 6.60 22.47 -26.88
CA MET A 1 5.28 23.14 -26.77
C MET A 1 4.12 22.22 -26.37
N LEU A 2 3.66 21.25 -27.18
CA LEU A 2 2.41 20.52 -26.83
C LEU A 2 2.56 19.55 -25.64
N TRP A 3 3.65 18.78 -25.57
CA TRP A 3 3.92 17.90 -24.42
C TRP A 3 4.18 18.69 -23.14
N GLU A 4 4.81 19.86 -23.21
CA GLU A 4 5.03 20.76 -22.06
C GLU A 4 3.70 21.20 -21.44
N MET A 5 2.73 21.58 -22.28
CA MET A 5 1.38 21.92 -21.83
C MET A 5 0.69 20.73 -21.15
N LEU A 6 0.84 19.51 -21.69
CA LEU A 6 0.29 18.31 -21.06
C LEU A 6 0.93 18.01 -19.71
N ILE A 7 2.24 18.20 -19.56
CA ILE A 7 2.92 18.06 -18.26
C ILE A 7 2.37 19.10 -17.27
N LEU A 8 2.26 20.36 -17.67
CA LEU A 8 1.70 21.42 -16.82
C LEU A 8 0.25 21.12 -16.42
N PHE A 9 -0.59 20.68 -17.34
CA PHE A 9 -1.97 20.25 -17.05
C PHE A 9 -2.01 19.03 -16.13
N GLY A 10 -1.16 18.04 -16.38
CA GLY A 10 -0.98 16.86 -15.53
C GLY A 10 -0.51 17.20 -14.11
N MET A 11 0.14 18.35 -13.93
CA MET A 11 0.53 18.85 -12.61
C MET A 11 -0.58 19.65 -11.90
N ILE A 12 -1.35 20.44 -12.64
CA ILE A 12 -2.31 21.40 -12.07
C ILE A 12 -3.71 20.78 -11.89
N LEU A 13 -4.23 20.10 -12.91
CA LEU A 13 -5.61 19.61 -12.92
C LEU A 13 -5.92 18.60 -11.81
N PRO A 14 -5.06 17.62 -11.47
CA PRO A 14 -5.33 16.70 -10.38
C PRO A 14 -5.45 17.40 -9.02
N VAL A 15 -4.64 18.43 -8.79
CA VAL A 15 -4.68 19.23 -7.55
C VAL A 15 -5.97 20.03 -7.49
N LEU A 16 -6.38 20.67 -8.59
CA LEU A 16 -7.66 21.39 -8.67
C LEU A 16 -8.85 20.45 -8.49
N PHE A 17 -8.78 19.25 -9.06
CA PHE A 17 -9.77 18.20 -8.88
C PHE A 17 -9.91 17.84 -7.41
N VAL A 18 -8.80 17.51 -6.72
CA VAL A 18 -8.81 17.21 -5.28
C VAL A 18 -9.37 18.37 -4.46
N TRP A 19 -8.94 19.60 -4.75
CA TRP A 19 -9.43 20.79 -4.06
C TRP A 19 -10.95 20.99 -4.22
N HIS A 20 -11.49 20.73 -5.40
CA HIS A 20 -12.93 20.81 -5.65
C HIS A 20 -13.68 19.71 -4.88
N ARG A 21 -13.22 18.46 -4.97
CA ARG A 21 -13.83 17.31 -4.29
C ARG A 21 -13.78 17.44 -2.77
N ILE A 22 -12.75 18.05 -2.22
CA ILE A 22 -12.67 18.40 -0.79
C ILE A 22 -13.89 19.20 -0.35
N LYS A 23 -14.31 20.21 -1.13
CA LYS A 23 -15.46 21.05 -0.77
C LYS A 23 -16.77 20.28 -0.76
N GLU A 24 -16.97 19.40 -1.74
CA GLU A 24 -18.16 18.53 -1.82
C GLU A 24 -18.26 17.56 -0.64
N LEU A 25 -17.12 17.16 -0.08
CA LEU A 25 -17.05 16.15 0.97
C LEU A 25 -17.19 16.72 2.39
N ARG A 26 -17.26 18.04 2.57
CA ARG A 26 -17.38 18.69 3.90
C ARG A 26 -18.63 18.31 4.69
N GLY A 27 -19.70 17.91 4.01
CA GLY A 27 -20.95 17.47 4.64
C GLY A 27 -20.91 16.07 5.26
N TYR A 28 -19.80 15.33 5.11
CA TYR A 28 -19.66 13.97 5.63
C TYR A 28 -18.88 13.91 6.94
N GLU A 29 -19.22 12.93 7.79
CA GLU A 29 -18.45 12.60 8.98
C GLU A 29 -16.99 12.26 8.64
N LYS A 30 -16.07 12.46 9.58
CA LYS A 30 -14.61 12.35 9.34
C LYS A 30 -14.21 10.99 8.77
N GLU A 31 -14.76 9.89 9.28
CA GLU A 31 -14.49 8.53 8.80
C GLU A 31 -15.02 8.31 7.38
N GLY A 32 -16.25 8.77 7.11
CA GLY A 32 -16.82 8.75 5.76
C GLY A 32 -16.05 9.63 4.76
N ARG A 33 -15.38 10.68 5.23
CA ARG A 33 -14.48 11.51 4.41
C ARG A 33 -13.18 10.79 4.05
N MET A 34 -12.57 10.03 4.98
CA MET A 34 -11.29 9.33 4.70
C MET A 34 -11.41 8.38 3.50
N ILE A 35 -12.40 7.47 3.51
CA ILE A 35 -12.60 6.51 2.41
C ILE A 35 -12.84 7.23 1.07
N LYS A 36 -13.58 8.35 1.11
CA LYS A 36 -13.84 9.15 -0.09
C LYS A 36 -12.61 9.91 -0.57
N PHE A 37 -11.75 10.35 0.35
CA PHE A 37 -10.49 11.00 0.00
C PHE A 37 -9.48 10.05 -0.62
N GLU A 38 -9.41 8.79 -0.18
CA GLU A 38 -8.61 7.77 -0.86
C GLU A 38 -9.03 7.62 -2.32
N LYS A 39 -10.35 7.56 -2.57
CA LYS A 39 -10.89 7.52 -3.94
C LYS A 39 -10.53 8.77 -4.74
N VAL A 40 -10.67 9.96 -4.14
CA VAL A 40 -10.32 11.23 -4.80
C VAL A 40 -8.83 11.30 -5.14
N LEU A 41 -7.95 10.83 -4.26
CA LEU A 41 -6.51 10.79 -4.51
C LEU A 41 -6.17 9.80 -5.64
N PHE A 42 -6.84 8.64 -5.67
CA PHE A 42 -6.69 7.67 -6.75
C PHE A 42 -7.16 8.23 -8.11
N GLU A 43 -8.32 8.90 -8.15
CA GLU A 43 -8.82 9.59 -9.35
C GLU A 43 -7.83 10.67 -9.82
N ALA A 44 -7.27 11.46 -8.89
CA ALA A 44 -6.25 12.46 -9.20
C ALA A 44 -4.97 11.83 -9.79
N LEU A 45 -4.51 10.71 -9.22
CA LEU A 45 -3.36 9.97 -9.74
C LEU A 45 -3.61 9.46 -11.17
N ILE A 46 -4.81 8.95 -11.46
CA ILE A 46 -5.19 8.55 -12.83
C ILE A 46 -5.12 9.74 -13.78
N ILE A 47 -5.64 10.91 -13.39
CA ILE A 47 -5.57 12.13 -14.21
C ILE A 47 -4.09 12.45 -14.51
N SER A 48 -3.22 12.46 -13.49
CA SER A 48 -1.77 12.67 -13.69
C SER A 48 -1.18 11.66 -14.67
N LEU A 49 -1.49 10.37 -14.52
CA LEU A 49 -0.95 9.31 -15.37
C LEU A 49 -1.41 9.42 -16.83
N VAL A 50 -2.66 9.85 -17.08
CA VAL A 50 -3.17 10.08 -18.44
C VAL A 50 -2.39 11.21 -19.12
N PHE A 51 -2.27 12.37 -18.47
CA PHE A 51 -1.51 13.49 -19.02
C PHE A 51 -0.03 13.16 -19.22
N PHE A 52 0.57 12.45 -18.26
CA PHE A 52 1.95 11.99 -18.34
C PHE A 52 2.17 11.02 -19.52
N SER A 53 1.24 10.09 -19.74
CA SER A 53 1.30 9.15 -20.86
C SER A 53 1.16 9.86 -22.21
N LEU A 54 0.22 10.81 -22.32
CA LEU A 54 0.03 11.61 -23.53
C LEU A 54 1.26 12.50 -23.82
N ALA A 55 1.86 13.11 -22.79
CA ALA A 55 3.11 13.85 -22.94
C ALA A 55 4.25 12.94 -23.44
N GLY A 56 4.32 11.71 -22.91
CA GLY A 56 5.24 10.67 -23.36
C GLY A 56 5.12 10.36 -24.84
N ILE A 57 3.89 10.14 -25.34
CA ILE A 57 3.60 9.91 -26.77
C ILE A 57 4.07 11.08 -27.63
N LEU A 58 4.02 12.30 -27.10
CA LEU A 58 4.43 13.52 -27.81
C LEU A 58 5.93 13.88 -27.64
N GLY A 59 6.76 12.94 -27.16
CA GLY A 59 8.21 13.09 -27.12
C GLY A 59 8.79 13.59 -25.78
N PHE A 60 7.98 13.66 -24.72
CA PHE A 60 8.51 14.02 -23.39
C PHE A 60 9.62 13.08 -22.92
N PHE A 61 9.46 11.77 -23.14
CA PHE A 61 10.47 10.79 -22.70
C PHE A 61 11.76 10.89 -23.52
N ASP A 62 11.68 11.18 -24.81
CA ASP A 62 12.87 11.39 -25.64
C ASP A 62 13.66 12.60 -25.14
N PHE A 63 12.95 13.69 -24.81
CA PHE A 63 13.54 14.85 -24.17
C PHE A 63 14.16 14.51 -22.80
N ALA A 64 13.41 13.83 -21.92
CA ALA A 64 13.89 13.47 -20.59
C ALA A 64 15.07 12.48 -20.60
N MET A 65 15.15 11.62 -21.61
CA MET A 65 16.25 10.66 -21.79
C MET A 65 17.48 11.27 -22.45
N SER A 66 17.37 12.48 -23.03
CA SER A 66 18.53 13.23 -23.53
C SER A 66 19.47 13.70 -22.41
N PHE A 67 18.97 13.76 -21.17
CA PHE A 67 19.76 14.15 -20.02
C PHE A 67 20.67 13.01 -19.56
N ILE A 68 21.97 13.27 -19.61
CA ILE A 68 23.00 12.32 -19.19
C ILE A 68 23.06 12.27 -17.67
N GLU A 69 23.10 13.43 -17.02
CA GLU A 69 23.25 13.56 -15.57
C GLU A 69 22.04 12.96 -14.83
N PRO A 70 22.27 12.09 -13.81
CA PRO A 70 21.18 11.48 -13.06
C PRO A 70 20.27 12.49 -12.33
N LEU A 71 20.82 13.63 -11.90
CA LEU A 71 20.05 14.67 -11.21
C LEU A 71 18.99 15.31 -12.10
N ASP A 72 19.27 15.48 -13.38
CA ASP A 72 18.34 16.08 -14.34
C ASP A 72 17.12 15.18 -14.60
N LYS A 73 17.25 13.86 -14.37
CA LYS A 73 16.15 12.89 -14.50
C LYS A 73 15.05 13.06 -13.46
N ILE A 74 15.24 13.95 -12.48
CA ILE A 74 14.16 14.38 -11.59
C ILE A 74 12.95 14.93 -12.37
N ILE A 75 13.16 15.47 -13.57
CA ILE A 75 12.09 15.96 -14.44
C ILE A 75 11.06 14.89 -14.81
N VAL A 76 11.45 13.61 -14.81
CA VAL A 76 10.55 12.47 -15.09
C VAL A 76 9.58 12.23 -13.95
N ILE A 77 9.98 12.49 -12.70
CA ILE A 77 9.17 12.18 -11.51
C ILE A 77 8.26 13.33 -11.10
N LEU A 78 8.65 14.58 -11.34
CA LEU A 78 7.90 15.77 -10.93
C LEU A 78 6.44 15.80 -11.39
N PRO A 79 6.09 15.42 -12.64
CA PRO A 79 4.72 15.50 -13.13
C PRO A 79 3.71 14.65 -12.34
N VAL A 80 4.18 13.57 -11.71
CA VAL A 80 3.36 12.70 -10.86
C VAL A 80 3.57 13.01 -9.38
N LEU A 81 4.81 13.30 -8.98
CA LEU A 81 5.16 13.51 -7.58
C LEU A 81 4.54 14.79 -7.01
N VAL A 82 4.60 15.91 -7.73
CA VAL A 82 4.09 17.19 -7.24
C VAL A 82 2.58 17.13 -6.99
N PRO A 83 1.74 16.66 -7.93
CA PRO A 83 0.30 16.54 -7.68
C PRO A 83 -0.02 15.61 -6.53
N LEU A 84 0.67 14.48 -6.43
CA LEU A 84 0.46 13.50 -5.35
C LEU A 84 0.74 14.13 -3.98
N VAL A 85 1.90 14.78 -3.82
CA VAL A 85 2.30 15.41 -2.56
C VAL A 85 1.36 16.56 -2.21
N VAL A 86 1.07 17.45 -3.16
CA VAL A 86 0.19 18.61 -2.91
C VAL A 86 -1.23 18.16 -2.56
N SER A 87 -1.78 17.18 -3.30
CA SER A 87 -3.11 16.64 -3.04
C SER A 87 -3.19 15.96 -1.67
N THR A 88 -2.16 15.21 -1.29
CA THR A 88 -2.07 14.59 0.04
C THR A 88 -2.06 15.66 1.13
N LEU A 89 -1.24 16.70 1.01
CA LEU A 89 -1.18 17.79 1.98
C LEU A 89 -2.51 18.54 2.10
N LEU A 90 -3.23 18.75 0.98
CA LEU A 90 -4.56 19.37 0.99
C LEU A 90 -5.58 18.52 1.76
N ILE A 91 -5.59 17.21 1.52
CA ILE A 91 -6.47 16.26 2.21
C ILE A 91 -6.14 16.21 3.71
N THR A 92 -4.86 16.06 4.07
CA THR A 92 -4.41 16.03 5.47
C THR A 92 -4.83 17.30 6.21
N ARG A 93 -4.68 18.47 5.57
CA ARG A 93 -5.14 19.75 6.13
C ARG A 93 -6.65 19.78 6.35
N GLU A 94 -7.44 19.29 5.39
CA GLU A 94 -8.90 19.24 5.50
C GLU A 94 -9.39 18.27 6.58
N LEU A 95 -8.68 17.16 6.79
CA LEU A 95 -8.95 16.20 7.86
C LEU A 95 -8.56 16.72 9.26
N GLY A 96 -7.84 17.85 9.33
CA GLY A 96 -7.33 18.42 10.57
C GLY A 96 -6.24 17.56 11.21
N GLU A 97 -5.57 16.71 10.42
CA GLU A 97 -4.52 15.84 10.91
C GLU A 97 -3.21 16.63 11.05
N LYS A 98 -2.54 16.46 12.21
CA LYS A 98 -1.24 17.05 12.46
C LYS A 98 -0.18 16.19 11.80
N ILE A 99 0.57 16.77 10.86
CA ILE A 99 1.74 16.13 10.28
C ILE A 99 2.86 16.14 11.32
N ARG A 100 3.36 14.96 11.68
CA ARG A 100 4.44 14.79 12.64
C ARG A 100 5.78 14.81 11.90
N ARG A 101 6.87 15.03 12.64
CA ARG A 101 8.24 14.99 12.08
C ARG A 101 8.55 13.67 11.38
N GLY A 102 8.06 12.54 11.90
CA GLY A 102 8.24 11.22 11.29
C GLY A 102 7.59 11.10 9.91
N ASP A 103 6.44 11.74 9.70
CA ASP A 103 5.71 11.67 8.43
C ASP A 103 6.50 12.38 7.30
N TYR A 104 7.14 13.52 7.60
CA TYR A 104 8.05 14.19 6.66
C TYR A 104 9.28 13.36 6.31
N ILE A 105 9.85 12.63 7.27
CA ILE A 105 11.01 11.75 7.04
C ILE A 105 10.62 10.60 6.13
N VAL A 106 9.46 9.96 6.38
CA VAL A 106 8.93 8.90 5.52
C VAL A 106 8.72 9.42 4.10
N LEU A 107 8.12 10.60 3.94
CA LEU A 107 7.91 11.22 2.63
C LEU A 107 9.24 11.49 1.91
N ALA A 108 10.22 12.07 2.60
CA ALA A 108 11.53 12.36 2.01
C ALA A 108 12.24 11.07 1.56
N VAL A 109 12.22 10.02 2.39
CA VAL A 109 12.80 8.72 2.05
C VAL A 109 12.09 8.08 0.85
N PHE A 110 10.77 8.20 0.76
CA PHE A 110 10.01 7.72 -0.39
C PHE A 110 10.35 8.49 -1.67
N ILE A 111 10.46 9.82 -1.61
CA ILE A 111 10.88 10.66 -2.75
C ILE A 111 12.27 10.25 -3.24
N VAL A 112 13.23 10.09 -2.32
CA VAL A 112 14.58 9.65 -2.65
C VAL A 112 14.56 8.25 -3.28
N PHE A 113 13.75 7.33 -2.75
CA PHE A 113 13.61 5.99 -3.32
C PHE A 113 13.05 6.00 -4.76
N ILE A 114 12.01 6.78 -5.03
CA ILE A 114 11.44 6.94 -6.39
C ILE A 114 12.46 7.60 -7.33
N PHE A 115 13.19 8.60 -6.85
CA PHE A 115 14.26 9.22 -7.63
C PHE A 115 15.36 8.20 -7.98
N LEU A 116 15.80 7.39 -7.01
CA LEU A 116 16.78 6.34 -7.26
C LEU A 116 16.27 5.28 -8.24
N LEU A 117 15.00 4.87 -8.14
CA LEU A 117 14.37 3.96 -9.12
C LEU A 117 14.51 4.49 -10.55
N VAL A 118 14.15 5.75 -10.79
CA VAL A 118 14.22 6.34 -12.14
C VAL A 118 15.65 6.57 -12.60
N SER A 119 16.51 7.09 -11.72
CA SER A 119 17.89 7.43 -12.07
C SER A 119 18.75 6.19 -12.36
N LEU A 120 18.56 5.10 -11.61
CA LEU A 120 19.29 3.85 -11.82
C LEU A 120 18.95 3.20 -13.16
N PHE A 121 17.72 3.36 -13.67
CA PHE A 121 17.32 2.84 -14.97
C PHE A 121 18.26 3.28 -16.10
N SER A 122 18.79 4.49 -16.02
CA SER A 122 19.63 5.08 -17.07
C SER A 122 21.12 4.81 -16.91
N ILE A 123 21.54 4.25 -15.78
CA ILE A 123 22.95 3.99 -15.47
C ILE A 123 23.23 2.48 -15.52
N ILE A 124 22.26 1.68 -15.06
CA ILE A 124 22.39 0.23 -15.00
C ILE A 124 22.11 -0.35 -16.39
N PRO A 125 22.98 -1.23 -16.92
CA PRO A 125 22.69 -1.92 -18.16
C PRO A 125 21.37 -2.70 -18.01
N MET A 126 20.50 -2.53 -19.00
CA MET A 126 19.11 -3.01 -18.98
C MET A 126 18.91 -4.47 -18.48
N PRO A 127 19.77 -5.46 -18.81
CA PRO A 127 19.60 -6.83 -18.31
C PRO A 127 19.70 -6.97 -16.79
N TYR A 128 20.39 -6.04 -16.12
CA TYR A 128 20.59 -6.05 -14.67
C TYR A 128 19.56 -5.23 -13.89
N VAL A 129 18.73 -4.43 -14.57
CA VAL A 129 17.70 -3.61 -13.92
C VAL A 129 16.74 -4.44 -13.05
N PRO A 130 16.21 -5.60 -13.48
CA PRO A 130 15.29 -6.40 -12.65
C PRO A 130 15.89 -6.84 -11.31
N ILE A 131 17.14 -7.33 -11.33
CA ILE A 131 17.81 -7.81 -10.10
C ILE A 131 18.16 -6.63 -9.18
N VAL A 132 18.59 -5.49 -9.73
CA VAL A 132 18.86 -4.28 -8.95
C VAL A 132 17.57 -3.77 -8.30
N TYR A 133 16.47 -3.71 -9.04
CA TYR A 133 15.18 -3.31 -8.49
C TYR A 133 14.72 -4.28 -7.41
N LEU A 134 14.83 -5.60 -7.61
CA LEU A 134 14.50 -6.57 -6.57
C LEU A 134 15.25 -6.30 -5.27
N LEU A 135 16.57 -6.16 -5.35
CA LEU A 135 17.40 -5.88 -4.17
C LEU A 135 17.02 -4.55 -3.53
N MET A 136 16.71 -3.53 -4.33
CA MET A 136 16.34 -2.22 -3.83
C MET A 136 14.96 -2.22 -3.15
N PHE A 137 13.95 -2.89 -3.72
CA PHE A 137 12.63 -3.05 -3.09
C PHE A 137 12.71 -3.83 -1.77
N LEU A 138 13.48 -4.92 -1.73
CA LEU A 138 13.70 -5.68 -0.49
C LEU A 138 14.43 -4.85 0.57
N SER A 139 15.46 -4.10 0.16
CA SER A 139 16.21 -3.20 1.04
C SER A 139 15.34 -2.07 1.57
N PHE A 140 14.50 -1.49 0.69
CA PHE A 140 13.56 -0.43 1.04
C PHE A 140 12.49 -0.92 2.00
N ALA A 141 11.92 -2.12 1.79
CA ALA A 141 10.94 -2.70 2.70
C ALA A 141 11.52 -2.87 4.12
N GLU A 142 12.76 -3.33 4.24
CA GLU A 142 13.44 -3.46 5.55
C GLU A 142 13.81 -2.09 6.15
N LEU A 143 14.28 -1.13 5.33
CA LEU A 143 14.57 0.23 5.77
C LEU A 143 13.29 0.92 6.28
N PHE A 144 12.21 0.88 5.51
CA PHE A 144 10.91 1.42 5.87
C PHE A 144 10.42 0.79 7.18
N SER A 145 10.55 -0.52 7.32
CA SER A 145 10.20 -1.20 8.57
C SER A 145 11.02 -0.71 9.77
N ARG A 146 12.32 -0.43 9.60
CA ARG A 146 13.16 0.16 10.66
C ARG A 146 12.74 1.58 11.01
N ILE A 147 12.41 2.39 10.02
CA ILE A 147 11.89 3.75 10.22
C ILE A 147 10.58 3.70 11.01
N VAL A 148 9.63 2.86 10.59
CA VAL A 148 8.36 2.65 11.31
C VAL A 148 8.62 2.28 12.76
N ARG A 149 9.44 1.26 13.06
CA ARG A 149 9.77 0.89 14.45
C ARG A 149 10.43 2.02 15.27
N ARG A 150 11.19 2.91 14.62
CA ARG A 150 11.88 4.01 15.30
C ARG A 150 10.93 5.15 15.70
N PHE A 151 9.88 5.37 14.91
CA PHE A 151 8.95 6.50 15.04
C PHE A 151 7.57 6.11 15.58
N PHE A 152 7.17 4.85 15.48
CA PHE A 152 6.01 4.33 16.19
C PHE A 152 6.40 4.06 17.63
N HIS A 153 5.92 4.93 18.53
CA HIS A 153 6.08 4.79 19.96
C HIS A 153 4.88 4.02 20.52
N GLY A 154 5.15 3.00 21.33
CA GLY A 154 4.13 2.25 22.05
C GLY A 154 4.65 1.81 23.41
N THR A 155 3.73 1.50 24.31
CA THR A 155 4.08 0.92 25.61
C THR A 155 4.31 -0.57 25.44
N PRO A 156 5.43 -1.14 25.94
CA PRO A 156 5.64 -2.58 25.90
C PRO A 156 4.46 -3.30 26.56
N MET A 157 3.91 -4.29 25.87
CA MET A 157 2.86 -5.12 26.43
C MET A 157 3.40 -5.98 27.56
N SER A 158 2.59 -6.25 28.57
CA SER A 158 2.91 -7.11 29.71
C SER A 158 1.68 -7.87 30.20
N GLY A 159 1.87 -8.82 31.12
CA GLY A 159 0.78 -9.57 31.76
C GLY A 159 0.24 -10.76 30.96
N GLU A 160 -0.95 -11.24 31.35
CA GLU A 160 -1.55 -12.47 30.82
C GLU A 160 -1.82 -12.40 29.31
N LEU A 161 -2.30 -11.25 28.83
CA LEU A 161 -2.60 -11.07 27.42
C LEU A 161 -1.34 -11.16 26.54
N ARG A 162 -0.19 -10.68 27.05
CA ARG A 162 1.11 -10.88 26.37
C ARG A 162 1.45 -12.36 26.26
N ALA A 163 1.27 -13.14 27.32
CA ALA A 163 1.55 -14.59 27.29
C ALA A 163 0.68 -15.32 26.25
N LYS A 164 -0.59 -14.91 26.10
CA LYS A 164 -1.49 -15.45 25.07
C LYS A 164 -1.04 -15.07 23.64
N VAL A 165 -0.57 -13.84 23.44
CA VAL A 165 0.00 -13.41 22.16
C VAL A 165 1.28 -14.19 21.84
N GLU A 166 2.16 -14.38 22.82
CA GLU A 166 3.39 -15.17 22.64
C GLU A 166 3.10 -16.64 22.30
N GLU A 167 2.10 -17.25 22.96
CA GLU A 167 1.63 -18.59 22.61
C GLU A 167 1.06 -18.65 21.19
N LEU A 168 0.26 -17.65 20.79
CA LEU A 168 -0.24 -17.56 19.43
C LEU A 168 0.88 -17.43 18.40
N CYS A 169 1.92 -16.64 18.67
CA CYS A 169 3.12 -16.53 17.83
C CYS A 169 3.85 -17.87 17.70
N ARG A 170 3.99 -18.63 18.80
CA ARG A 170 4.56 -19.99 18.79
C ARG A 170 3.76 -20.92 17.89
N ARG A 171 2.43 -20.94 18.05
CA ARG A 171 1.52 -21.76 17.23
C ARG A 171 1.53 -21.36 15.76
N ALA A 172 1.66 -20.06 15.48
CA ALA A 172 1.82 -19.54 14.11
C ALA A 172 3.19 -19.84 13.51
N ASN A 173 4.16 -20.25 14.33
CA ASN A 173 5.56 -20.42 13.98
C ASN A 173 6.12 -19.14 13.31
N VAL A 174 5.94 -18.02 14.01
CA VAL A 174 6.45 -16.68 13.70
C VAL A 174 7.21 -16.18 14.93
N ASN A 175 8.48 -15.80 14.75
CA ASN A 175 9.31 -15.34 15.85
C ASN A 175 9.16 -13.84 16.05
N VAL A 176 8.41 -13.45 17.09
CA VAL A 176 8.18 -12.06 17.47
C VAL A 176 9.04 -11.74 18.68
N GLU A 177 9.81 -10.66 18.60
CA GLU A 177 10.71 -10.20 19.66
C GLU A 177 9.99 -9.22 20.61
N GLU A 178 9.14 -8.35 20.06
CA GLU A 178 8.55 -7.24 20.78
C GLU A 178 7.05 -7.11 20.49
N VAL A 179 6.27 -6.79 21.51
CA VAL A 179 4.83 -6.49 21.41
C VAL A 179 4.57 -5.17 22.10
N TYR A 180 3.99 -4.21 21.37
CA TYR A 180 3.69 -2.87 21.85
C TYR A 180 2.21 -2.54 21.72
N ILE A 181 1.74 -1.69 22.64
CA ILE A 181 0.42 -1.07 22.58
C ILE A 181 0.59 0.37 22.11
N ILE A 182 -0.16 0.77 21.10
CA ILE A 182 -0.16 2.14 20.56
C ILE A 182 -1.47 2.86 20.88
N ASP A 183 -1.39 4.15 21.16
CA ASP A 183 -2.53 4.99 21.54
C ASP A 183 -3.32 5.43 20.29
N GLU A 184 -4.05 4.49 19.71
CA GLU A 184 -4.95 4.70 18.59
C GLU A 184 -6.33 4.12 18.92
N GLU A 185 -7.38 4.89 18.66
CA GLU A 185 -8.77 4.48 18.95
C GLU A 185 -9.33 3.46 17.95
N ARG A 186 -8.76 3.37 16.75
CA ARG A 186 -9.18 2.42 15.72
C ARG A 186 -8.89 1.00 16.16
N ILE A 187 -9.69 0.05 15.70
CA ILE A 187 -9.43 -1.38 15.94
C ILE A 187 -8.37 -1.84 14.93
N GLY A 188 -7.19 -2.22 15.41
CA GLY A 188 -6.15 -2.75 14.54
C GLY A 188 -4.99 -3.41 15.28
N ALA A 189 -4.24 -4.19 14.53
CA ALA A 189 -2.90 -4.62 14.86
C ALA A 189 -2.09 -4.66 13.56
N PHE A 190 -0.78 -4.57 13.66
CA PHE A 190 0.09 -4.81 12.51
C PHE A 190 1.43 -5.37 12.95
N VAL A 191 2.03 -6.21 12.09
CA VAL A 191 3.34 -6.79 12.33
C VAL A 191 4.37 -6.14 11.41
N THR A 192 5.50 -5.70 11.98
CA THR A 192 6.60 -5.09 11.22
C THR A 192 7.82 -6.00 11.12
N GLY A 193 8.60 -5.79 10.06
CA GLY A 193 9.82 -6.53 9.74
C GLY A 193 9.53 -7.73 8.85
N MET A 194 10.43 -8.04 7.92
CA MET A 194 10.22 -9.09 6.92
C MET A 194 9.92 -10.49 7.50
N LYS A 195 10.36 -10.75 8.75
CA LYS A 195 10.13 -12.00 9.48
C LYS A 195 9.16 -11.85 10.67
N GLY A 196 8.54 -10.70 10.83
CA GLY A 196 7.62 -10.38 11.92
C GLY A 196 8.30 -10.13 13.26
N LYS A 197 9.14 -9.09 13.34
CA LYS A 197 9.93 -8.78 14.54
C LYS A 197 9.11 -8.15 15.65
N THR A 198 8.19 -7.26 15.30
CA THR A 198 7.48 -6.43 16.27
C THR A 198 5.99 -6.39 15.93
N ILE A 199 5.14 -6.67 16.91
CA ILE A 199 3.69 -6.49 16.82
C ILE A 199 3.32 -5.16 17.48
N PHE A 200 2.51 -4.36 16.79
CA PHE A 200 1.82 -3.21 17.36
C PHE A 200 0.33 -3.51 17.44
N ILE A 201 -0.27 -3.27 18.60
CA ILE A 201 -1.70 -3.46 18.87
C ILE A 201 -2.27 -2.11 19.26
N THR A 202 -3.38 -1.70 18.66
CA THR A 202 -4.02 -0.43 19.04
C THR A 202 -4.75 -0.56 20.38
N LYS A 203 -4.80 0.52 21.14
CA LYS A 203 -5.64 0.62 22.35
C LYS A 203 -7.12 0.35 22.03
N GLY A 204 -7.59 0.84 20.88
CA GLY A 204 -8.93 0.56 20.38
C GLY A 204 -9.23 -0.94 20.18
N ALA A 205 -8.25 -1.73 19.73
CA ALA A 205 -8.42 -3.17 19.63
C ALA A 205 -8.57 -3.83 21.00
N ILE A 206 -7.75 -3.43 21.97
CA ILE A 206 -7.80 -3.97 23.34
C ILE A 206 -9.12 -3.62 24.04
N GLU A 207 -9.62 -2.40 23.86
CA GLU A 207 -10.82 -1.92 24.55
C GLU A 207 -12.13 -2.41 23.90
N LYS A 208 -12.14 -2.62 22.57
CA LYS A 208 -13.39 -2.90 21.82
C LYS A 208 -13.56 -4.39 21.48
N LEU A 209 -12.47 -5.15 21.39
CA LEU A 209 -12.53 -6.59 21.10
C LEU A 209 -12.49 -7.40 22.38
N ASN A 210 -13.21 -8.52 22.41
CA ASN A 210 -12.94 -9.53 23.43
C ASN A 210 -11.62 -10.25 23.12
N GLU A 211 -11.13 -11.04 24.07
CA GLU A 211 -9.84 -11.72 23.94
C GLU A 211 -9.72 -12.59 22.68
N MET A 212 -10.73 -13.41 22.37
CA MET A 212 -10.68 -14.29 21.20
C MET A 212 -10.76 -13.52 19.88
N GLU A 213 -11.51 -12.41 19.85
CA GLU A 213 -11.56 -11.51 18.71
C GLU A 213 -10.21 -10.81 18.49
N LEU A 214 -9.55 -10.36 19.57
CA LEU A 214 -8.22 -9.74 19.49
C LEU A 214 -7.17 -10.75 19.01
N LEU A 215 -7.18 -11.97 19.56
CA LEU A 215 -6.30 -13.04 19.10
C LEU A 215 -6.57 -13.40 17.64
N ALA A 216 -7.82 -13.30 17.15
CA ALA A 216 -8.14 -13.50 15.74
C ALA A 216 -7.53 -12.42 14.83
N VAL A 217 -7.60 -11.15 15.23
CA VAL A 217 -6.94 -10.05 14.50
C VAL A 217 -5.43 -10.24 14.46
N ILE A 218 -4.82 -10.60 15.58
CA ILE A 218 -3.37 -10.86 15.63
C ILE A 218 -3.00 -12.10 14.79
N ALA A 219 -3.81 -13.16 14.84
CA ALA A 219 -3.59 -14.36 14.03
C ALA A 219 -3.65 -14.07 12.53
N HIS A 220 -4.51 -13.15 12.11
CA HIS A 220 -4.59 -12.66 10.73
C HIS A 220 -3.29 -11.97 10.31
N GLU A 221 -2.79 -11.02 11.12
CA GLU A 221 -1.52 -10.33 10.86
C GLU A 221 -0.32 -11.30 10.81
N LEU A 222 -0.30 -12.29 11.72
CA LEU A 222 0.71 -13.35 11.70
C LEU A 222 0.62 -14.21 10.43
N GLY A 223 -0.59 -14.39 9.88
CA GLY A 223 -0.81 -15.04 8.59
C GLY A 223 -0.09 -14.33 7.45
N HIS A 224 -0.13 -13.00 7.39
CA HIS A 224 0.62 -12.23 6.39
C HIS A 224 2.13 -12.48 6.45
N VAL A 225 2.68 -12.53 7.66
CA VAL A 225 4.09 -12.83 7.88
C VAL A 225 4.41 -14.27 7.48
N LYS A 226 3.65 -15.23 8.00
CA LYS A 226 3.89 -16.66 7.78
C LYS A 226 3.84 -17.04 6.31
N ARG A 227 2.88 -16.46 5.58
CA ARG A 227 2.65 -16.70 4.14
C ARG A 227 3.51 -15.82 3.23
N ARG A 228 4.37 -14.97 3.80
CA ARG A 228 5.29 -14.07 3.11
C ARG A 228 4.58 -13.17 2.09
N HIS A 229 3.41 -12.65 2.46
CA HIS A 229 2.58 -11.82 1.57
C HIS A 229 3.32 -10.56 1.10
N ALA A 230 4.10 -9.92 1.98
CA ALA A 230 4.96 -8.80 1.60
C ALA A 230 5.96 -9.17 0.49
N LEU A 231 6.73 -10.25 0.66
CA LEU A 231 7.71 -10.71 -0.34
C LEU A 231 7.05 -11.04 -1.69
N LYS A 232 5.91 -11.75 -1.67
CA LYS A 232 5.19 -12.08 -2.91
C LYS A 232 4.70 -10.83 -3.65
N ARG A 233 4.27 -9.79 -2.91
CA ARG A 233 3.90 -8.50 -3.49
C ARG A 233 5.11 -7.78 -4.09
N GLU A 234 6.25 -7.74 -3.40
CA GLU A 234 7.49 -7.15 -3.94
C GLU A 234 7.95 -7.88 -5.22
N LEU A 235 7.87 -9.21 -5.24
CA LEU A 235 8.18 -10.00 -6.44
C LEU A 235 7.23 -9.68 -7.60
N ALA A 236 5.93 -9.53 -7.34
CA ALA A 236 4.95 -9.16 -8.36
C ALA A 236 5.21 -7.75 -8.93
N LEU A 237 5.55 -6.79 -8.05
CA LEU A 237 5.94 -5.42 -8.44
C LEU A 237 7.15 -5.46 -9.38
N VAL A 238 8.24 -6.11 -8.95
CA VAL A 238 9.49 -6.18 -9.71
C VAL A 238 9.30 -6.91 -11.03
N PHE A 239 8.63 -8.07 -11.00
CA PHE A 239 8.38 -8.85 -12.21
C PHE A 239 7.57 -8.05 -13.23
N GLY A 240 6.48 -7.43 -12.78
CA GLY A 240 5.65 -6.60 -13.64
C GLY A 240 6.46 -5.46 -14.26
N LEU A 241 7.15 -4.66 -13.43
CA LEU A 241 8.00 -3.54 -13.89
C LEU A 241 9.17 -3.96 -14.81
N SER A 242 9.53 -5.25 -14.82
CA SER A 242 10.59 -5.79 -15.69
C SER A 242 10.09 -6.27 -17.05
N LEU A 243 8.78 -6.44 -17.24
CA LEU A 243 8.19 -6.89 -18.51
C LEU A 243 8.56 -6.02 -19.72
N PRO A 244 8.60 -4.67 -19.64
CA PRO A 244 9.07 -3.80 -20.72
C PRO A 244 10.47 -4.16 -21.23
N ILE A 245 11.37 -4.45 -20.28
CA ILE A 245 12.77 -4.78 -20.54
C ILE A 245 12.86 -6.14 -21.22
N ILE A 246 12.13 -7.13 -20.69
CA ILE A 246 12.06 -8.47 -21.28
C ILE A 246 11.52 -8.40 -22.70
N GLY A 247 10.41 -7.69 -22.92
CA GLY A 247 9.79 -7.50 -24.23
C GLY A 247 10.73 -6.85 -25.25
N TYR A 248 11.47 -5.82 -24.85
CA TYR A 248 12.49 -5.19 -25.69
C TYR A 248 13.57 -6.18 -26.15
N TYR A 249 14.12 -6.98 -25.24
CA TYR A 249 15.14 -7.99 -25.59
C TYR A 249 14.61 -9.16 -26.39
N MET A 250 13.31 -9.46 -26.29
CA MET A 250 12.64 -10.46 -27.11
C MET A 250 12.28 -9.96 -28.51
N GLY A 251 12.67 -8.72 -28.87
CA GLY A 251 12.38 -8.14 -30.17
C GLY A 251 10.94 -7.64 -30.33
N GLY A 252 10.31 -7.21 -29.23
CA GLY A 252 8.95 -6.67 -29.27
C GLY A 252 8.89 -5.31 -29.99
N ASP A 253 7.85 -5.13 -30.81
CA ASP A 253 7.66 -3.91 -31.63
C ASP A 253 6.96 -2.76 -30.88
N ILE A 254 6.55 -2.98 -29.62
CA ILE A 254 5.89 -1.94 -28.82
C ILE A 254 6.95 -0.94 -28.35
N PRO A 255 6.76 0.38 -28.57
CA PRO A 255 7.67 1.40 -28.06
C PRO A 255 7.92 1.22 -26.56
N LEU A 256 9.19 1.31 -26.15
CA LEU A 256 9.61 0.99 -24.78
C LEU A 256 8.81 1.78 -23.74
N PHE A 257 8.60 3.08 -23.93
CA PHE A 257 7.82 3.89 -22.98
C PHE A 257 6.36 3.41 -22.87
N LEU A 258 5.73 3.00 -23.97
CA LEU A 258 4.35 2.53 -23.98
C LEU A 258 4.24 1.20 -23.23
N SER A 259 5.22 0.32 -23.41
CA SER A 259 5.30 -0.92 -22.64
C SER A 259 5.46 -0.67 -21.13
N PHE A 260 6.19 0.38 -20.71
CA PHE A 260 6.25 0.80 -19.31
C PHE A 260 4.91 1.30 -18.78
N VAL A 261 4.19 2.12 -19.54
CA VAL A 261 2.84 2.59 -19.14
C VAL A 261 1.88 1.40 -18.95
N MET A 262 1.87 0.46 -19.91
CA MET A 262 1.07 -0.77 -19.82
C MET A 262 1.47 -1.64 -18.62
N SER A 263 2.77 -1.79 -18.39
CA SER A 263 3.32 -2.51 -17.25
C SER A 263 2.91 -1.91 -15.92
N ILE A 264 2.95 -0.59 -15.77
CA ILE A 264 2.51 0.10 -14.55
C ILE A 264 1.02 -0.20 -14.31
N ALA A 265 0.16 -0.07 -15.33
CA ALA A 265 -1.26 -0.40 -15.21
C ALA A 265 -1.50 -1.86 -14.80
N LEU A 266 -0.76 -2.81 -15.40
CA LEU A 266 -0.80 -4.23 -15.05
C LEU A 266 -0.34 -4.48 -13.62
N VAL A 267 0.72 -3.81 -13.17
CA VAL A 267 1.23 -3.91 -11.80
C VAL A 267 0.20 -3.41 -10.80
N PHE A 268 -0.42 -2.26 -11.03
CA PHE A 268 -1.49 -1.75 -10.18
C PHE A 268 -2.65 -2.76 -10.08
N TYR A 269 -3.14 -3.24 -11.23
CA TYR A 269 -4.22 -4.23 -11.25
C TYR A 269 -3.82 -5.52 -10.51
N SER A 270 -2.70 -6.13 -10.89
CA SER A 270 -2.28 -7.42 -10.36
C SER A 270 -1.98 -7.38 -8.85
N THR A 271 -1.36 -6.30 -8.35
CA THR A 271 -1.07 -6.16 -6.92
C THR A 271 -2.33 -5.95 -6.08
N PHE A 272 -3.35 -5.25 -6.59
CA PHE A 272 -4.65 -5.12 -5.90
C PHE A 272 -5.39 -6.45 -5.84
N GLN A 273 -5.39 -7.18 -6.96
CA GLN A 273 -5.98 -8.53 -7.00
C GLN A 273 -5.26 -9.50 -6.07
N LEU A 274 -3.93 -9.41 -5.99
CA LEU A 274 -3.11 -10.22 -5.12
C LEU A 274 -3.33 -9.88 -3.63
N ALA A 275 -3.46 -8.59 -3.30
CA ALA A 275 -3.76 -8.13 -1.94
C ALA A 275 -5.05 -8.77 -1.41
N LYS A 276 -6.14 -8.78 -2.19
CA LYS A 276 -7.39 -9.44 -1.78
C LYS A 276 -7.25 -10.93 -1.55
N LYS A 277 -6.47 -11.63 -2.40
CA LYS A 277 -6.18 -13.05 -2.21
C LYS A 277 -5.40 -13.29 -0.92
N PHE A 278 -4.49 -12.37 -0.58
CA PHE A 278 -3.71 -12.44 0.66
C PHE A 278 -4.58 -12.22 1.91
N GLU A 279 -5.57 -11.34 1.86
CA GLU A 279 -6.54 -11.17 2.96
C GLU A 279 -7.28 -12.49 3.23
N ILE A 280 -7.77 -13.15 2.18
CA ILE A 280 -8.49 -14.44 2.32
C ILE A 280 -7.55 -15.56 2.81
N ASP A 281 -6.31 -15.62 2.33
CA ASP A 281 -5.32 -16.60 2.82
C ASP A 281 -4.95 -16.36 4.29
N ALA A 282 -4.82 -15.08 4.69
CA ALA A 282 -4.56 -14.70 6.08
C ALA A 282 -5.75 -15.03 7.01
N ASP A 283 -7.00 -14.81 6.56
CA ASP A 283 -8.20 -15.21 7.30
C ASP A 283 -8.26 -16.71 7.54
N ARG A 284 -7.98 -17.51 6.51
CA ARG A 284 -7.95 -18.98 6.61
C ARG A 284 -6.86 -19.44 7.55
N PHE A 285 -5.69 -18.80 7.51
CA PHE A 285 -4.61 -19.07 8.45
C PHE A 285 -5.03 -18.75 9.88
N ALA A 286 -5.63 -17.57 10.12
CA ALA A 286 -6.14 -17.20 11.43
C ALA A 286 -7.17 -18.20 11.96
N ALA A 287 -8.12 -18.60 11.11
CA ALA A 287 -9.16 -19.57 11.44
C ALA A 287 -8.58 -20.94 11.84
N SER A 288 -7.47 -21.36 11.22
CA SER A 288 -6.77 -22.60 11.62
C SER A 288 -6.14 -22.54 13.02
N LEU A 289 -5.88 -21.33 13.54
CA LEU A 289 -5.27 -21.13 14.87
C LEU A 289 -6.31 -20.84 15.96
N VAL A 290 -7.31 -20.02 15.67
CA VAL A 290 -8.27 -19.55 16.69
C VAL A 290 -9.71 -19.98 16.41
N GLY A 291 -9.96 -20.73 15.34
CA GLY A 291 -11.28 -21.16 14.90
C GLY A 291 -12.00 -20.14 14.02
N PRO A 292 -12.75 -20.59 12.98
CA PRO A 292 -13.39 -19.70 12.00
C PRO A 292 -14.42 -18.76 12.64
N ILE A 293 -15.17 -19.23 13.63
CA ILE A 293 -16.20 -18.42 14.30
C ILE A 293 -15.63 -17.18 15.00
N ASN A 294 -14.42 -17.29 15.57
CA ASN A 294 -13.76 -16.18 16.25
C ASN A 294 -13.24 -15.15 15.24
N VAL A 295 -12.74 -15.62 14.09
CA VAL A 295 -12.35 -14.74 12.97
C VAL A 295 -13.57 -14.00 12.40
N ILE A 296 -14.68 -14.70 12.15
CA ILE A 296 -15.90 -14.09 11.62
C ILE A 296 -16.43 -13.02 12.58
N LYS A 297 -16.53 -13.31 13.88
CA LYS A 297 -16.98 -12.33 14.88
C LYS A 297 -16.07 -11.11 14.97
N ALA A 298 -14.74 -11.31 14.91
CA ALA A 298 -13.78 -10.22 14.88
C ALA A 298 -13.97 -9.35 13.63
N LEU A 299 -14.09 -9.96 12.44
CA LEU A 299 -14.32 -9.26 11.18
C LEU A 299 -15.63 -8.46 11.21
N GLU A 300 -16.74 -9.06 11.63
CA GLU A 300 -18.02 -8.36 11.72
C GLU A 300 -17.93 -7.13 12.63
N LYS A 301 -17.25 -7.26 13.76
CA LYS A 301 -17.07 -6.16 14.72
C LYS A 301 -16.15 -5.06 14.16
N VAL A 302 -15.02 -5.42 13.56
CA VAL A 302 -14.09 -4.49 12.90
C VAL A 302 -14.82 -3.73 11.80
N TYR A 303 -15.49 -4.43 10.89
CA TYR A 303 -16.20 -3.80 9.77
C TYR A 303 -17.32 -2.88 10.25
N LYS A 304 -18.06 -3.29 11.29
CA LYS A 304 -19.13 -2.45 11.86
C LYS A 304 -18.58 -1.19 12.53
N LYS A 305 -17.47 -1.30 13.27
CA LYS A 305 -16.91 -0.18 14.05
C LYS A 305 -16.09 0.80 13.21
N GLU A 306 -15.43 0.32 12.16
CA GLU A 306 -14.63 1.14 11.25
C GLU A 306 -15.43 1.64 10.03
N GLY A 307 -16.73 1.36 9.96
CA GLY A 307 -17.60 1.80 8.86
C GLY A 307 -17.27 1.17 7.50
N LEU A 308 -16.68 -0.03 7.49
CA LEU A 308 -16.24 -0.70 6.26
C LEU A 308 -17.42 -1.33 5.51
N PRO A 309 -17.38 -1.38 4.16
CA PRO A 309 -18.48 -1.87 3.36
C PRO A 309 -18.71 -3.38 3.57
N LYS A 310 -19.93 -3.75 3.95
CA LYS A 310 -20.34 -5.16 4.03
C LYS A 310 -20.36 -5.85 2.67
N ARG A 311 -20.76 -5.10 1.64
CA ARG A 311 -20.88 -5.51 0.24
C ARG A 311 -20.26 -4.45 -0.65
N THR A 312 -19.66 -4.89 -1.74
CA THR A 312 -19.02 -4.01 -2.73
C THR A 312 -19.49 -4.39 -4.13
N PRO A 313 -19.77 -3.41 -5.00
CA PRO A 313 -20.13 -3.68 -6.39
C PRO A 313 -18.92 -4.21 -7.18
N ARG A 314 -19.19 -4.93 -8.29
CA ARG A 314 -18.16 -5.64 -9.06
C ARG A 314 -17.02 -4.74 -9.57
N TRP A 315 -17.33 -3.51 -9.97
CA TRP A 315 -16.32 -2.55 -10.43
C TRP A 315 -15.42 -2.06 -9.28
N TYR A 316 -15.97 -1.92 -8.06
CA TYR A 316 -15.21 -1.51 -6.87
C TYR A 316 -14.18 -2.57 -6.50
N ASN A 317 -14.54 -3.85 -6.67
CA ASN A 317 -13.62 -4.95 -6.44
C ASN A 317 -12.42 -4.94 -7.38
N ILE A 318 -12.43 -4.25 -8.52
CA ILE A 318 -11.28 -4.20 -9.44
C ILE A 318 -10.18 -3.26 -8.91
N ILE A 319 -10.57 -2.21 -8.20
CA ILE A 319 -9.68 -1.09 -7.86
C ILE A 319 -9.40 -0.96 -6.35
N HIS A 320 -9.88 -1.89 -5.53
CA HIS A 320 -9.62 -1.92 -4.08
C HIS A 320 -8.80 -3.15 -3.67
N SER A 321 -7.91 -2.94 -2.70
CA SER A 321 -7.00 -3.96 -2.14
C SER A 321 -7.65 -4.86 -1.09
N HIS A 322 -8.80 -4.46 -0.52
CA HIS A 322 -9.50 -5.23 0.51
C HIS A 322 -10.85 -5.78 0.01
N PRO A 323 -11.14 -7.06 0.26
CA PRO A 323 -12.43 -7.66 -0.06
C PRO A 323 -13.53 -7.19 0.90
N SER A 324 -14.79 -7.34 0.47
CA SER A 324 -15.95 -7.05 1.33
C SER A 324 -16.07 -8.05 2.48
N LEU A 325 -16.81 -7.68 3.53
CA LEU A 325 -17.09 -8.60 4.65
C LEU A 325 -17.73 -9.90 4.16
N GLU A 326 -18.72 -9.80 3.28
CA GLU A 326 -19.43 -10.97 2.74
C GLU A 326 -18.47 -11.91 2.00
N GLU A 327 -17.54 -11.36 1.22
CA GLU A 327 -16.57 -12.16 0.47
C GLU A 327 -15.62 -12.92 1.42
N ARG A 328 -15.15 -12.27 2.48
CA ARG A 328 -14.29 -12.88 3.51
C ARG A 328 -15.01 -13.97 4.29
N VAL A 329 -16.21 -13.67 4.78
CA VAL A 329 -17.04 -14.63 5.55
C VAL A 329 -17.39 -15.84 4.70
N ARG A 330 -17.85 -15.63 3.46
CA ARG A 330 -18.15 -16.73 2.54
C ARG A 330 -16.91 -17.60 2.26
N ALA A 331 -15.74 -16.97 2.10
CA ALA A 331 -14.50 -17.70 1.86
C ALA A 331 -14.03 -18.51 3.08
N LEU A 332 -14.37 -18.09 4.30
CA LEU A 332 -14.15 -18.83 5.55
C LEU A 332 -15.13 -19.98 5.71
N GLU A 333 -16.42 -19.73 5.53
CA GLU A 333 -17.48 -20.77 5.60
C GLU A 333 -17.24 -21.88 4.58
N ALA A 334 -16.82 -21.52 3.35
CA ALA A 334 -16.47 -22.50 2.33
C ALA A 334 -15.20 -23.32 2.66
N ALA A 335 -14.27 -22.75 3.43
CA ALA A 335 -13.03 -23.43 3.83
C ALA A 335 -13.18 -24.28 5.10
N PHE A 336 -14.13 -23.92 5.96
CA PHE A 336 -14.41 -24.58 7.23
C PHE A 336 -15.93 -24.83 7.36
N PRO A 337 -16.46 -25.84 6.64
CA PRO A 337 -17.87 -26.21 6.78
C PRO A 337 -18.19 -26.66 8.23
N PRO A 338 -19.45 -26.49 8.67
CA PRO A 338 -19.89 -26.73 10.05
C PRO A 338 -19.75 -28.17 10.53
#